data_AF-W1QLF4-F1
#
_entry.id   AF-W1QLF4-F1
#
_cell.length_a   1.000
_cell.length_b   1.000
_cell.length_c   1.000
_cell.angle_alpha   90.00
_cell.angle_beta   90.00
_cell.angle_gamma   90.00
#
_symmetry.space_group_name_H-M   'P 1'
#
loop_
_entity.id
_entity.type
_entity.pdbx_description
1 polymer ?
#
loop_
_entity_poly.entity_id
_entity_poly.type
_entity_poly.pdbx_seq_one_letter_code
_entity_poly.pdbx_strand_id
1 'polypeptide(L)'
;MTVTIQSPYPTPQKELGHAVNYISGNHDYDVPQETLDLEVAALRKRLESKPTFDPNLKFDPAKHFVFKPEYYKTTQQFTLDDLNIKKTRVKPVTDFAAAFPFPLISQEAVDMLLWEALQPEVLRDYARVPNLSKGANRLDFHIGGHCSKKAPFSNALFTSPELCKILEGFTRTKIEPVYNAEYGHLNVSLASLKPEDAAQFEASREEQLKMYEAQTKAGGNEVPSTLGLHYDSSAFALVIMLDFGDSAIGGETGIITGDNQMVRVPDPKVGWATLIQGMVLRHVATKPVTNSNRITSVGGFCLAGPEHLDNNLLTSTKPSVLPRALYNEFYRDWCEFRLNNLQRHIGYYKEQLMKEFDSGKTFDQLAFAKKCQEMERYLRKSWDEMEAVYNPPYPPAQFNTPYEELPDYEE
;
A
#
# COMPACT_ATOMS: atom_id res chain seq x y z
N MET A 1 7.80 42.00 30.12
CA MET A 1 7.31 41.52 28.81
C MET A 1 7.79 40.09 28.65
N THR A 2 6.92 39.11 28.86
CA THR A 2 7.21 37.71 28.57
C THR A 2 7.12 37.57 27.05
N VAL A 3 8.27 37.44 26.38
CA VAL A 3 8.28 37.09 24.96
C VAL A 3 7.86 35.62 24.90
N THR A 4 6.59 35.37 24.63
CA THR A 4 6.11 34.04 24.30
C THR A 4 6.71 33.68 22.95
N ILE A 5 7.84 32.99 22.95
CA ILE A 5 8.39 32.41 21.72
C ILE A 5 7.40 31.32 21.32
N GLN A 6 6.55 31.63 20.33
CA GLN A 6 5.67 30.63 19.74
C GLN A 6 6.56 29.54 19.13
N SER A 7 6.45 28.33 19.66
CA SER A 7 7.14 27.18 19.06
C SER A 7 6.70 27.06 17.59
N PRO A 8 7.63 26.87 16.64
CA PRO A 8 7.28 26.59 15.25
C PRO A 8 6.63 25.20 15.09
N TYR A 9 6.58 24.42 16.17
CA TYR A 9 6.03 23.07 16.21
C TYR A 9 4.59 23.07 16.73
N PRO A 10 3.64 22.39 16.05
CA PRO A 10 2.31 22.18 16.61
C PRO A 10 2.41 21.47 17.96
N THR A 11 1.60 21.91 18.92
CA THR A 11 1.56 21.29 20.26
C THR A 11 0.67 20.05 20.19
N PRO A 12 1.16 18.85 20.55
CA PRO A 12 0.32 17.68 20.62
C PRO A 12 -0.87 17.90 21.56
N GLN A 13 -2.07 17.61 21.07
CA GLN A 13 -3.33 17.75 21.77
C GLN A 13 -3.90 16.36 22.06
N LYS A 14 -4.05 16.07 23.36
CA LYS A 14 -4.55 14.78 23.84
C LYS A 14 -5.92 14.46 23.24
N GLU A 15 -6.76 15.48 23.10
CA GLU A 15 -8.10 15.45 22.54
C GLU A 15 -8.17 15.03 21.07
N LEU A 16 -7.11 15.23 20.27
CA LEU A 16 -7.09 14.84 18.85
C LEU A 16 -6.76 13.35 18.64
N GLY A 17 -6.02 12.77 19.59
CA GLY A 17 -5.45 11.41 19.52
C GLY A 17 -6.24 10.32 20.24
N HIS A 18 -7.48 10.58 20.69
CA HIS A 18 -8.26 9.64 21.50
C HIS A 18 -9.67 9.35 20.96
N ALA A 19 -9.80 8.88 19.72
CA ALA A 19 -10.98 8.06 19.45
C ALA A 19 -10.73 6.69 20.08
N VAL A 20 -11.53 6.35 21.10
CA VAL A 20 -11.42 5.09 21.86
C VAL A 20 -11.27 3.89 20.92
N ASN A 21 -12.02 3.90 19.82
CA ASN A 21 -12.10 2.79 18.87
C ASN A 21 -10.73 2.41 18.23
N TYR A 22 -9.98 3.34 17.62
CA TYR A 22 -8.71 2.96 16.97
C TYR A 22 -7.60 2.62 17.96
N ILE A 23 -7.60 3.22 19.15
CA ILE A 23 -6.65 2.86 20.21
C ILE A 23 -6.91 1.42 20.68
N SER A 24 -8.18 1.02 20.75
CA SER A 24 -8.60 -0.33 21.12
C SER A 24 -8.61 -1.32 19.95
N GLY A 25 -8.01 -0.99 18.80
CA GLY A 25 -7.90 -1.91 17.66
C GLY A 25 -9.06 -1.91 16.67
N ASN A 26 -9.88 -0.85 16.64
CA ASN A 26 -10.95 -0.63 15.66
C ASN A 26 -12.04 -1.71 15.61
N HIS A 27 -12.45 -2.27 16.77
CA HIS A 27 -13.41 -3.37 16.84
C HIS A 27 -14.83 -3.04 16.33
N ASP A 28 -15.20 -1.77 16.21
CA ASP A 28 -16.46 -1.41 15.51
C ASP A 28 -16.43 -1.79 14.01
N TYR A 29 -15.24 -2.06 13.48
CA TYR A 29 -15.01 -2.51 12.10
C TYR A 29 -14.67 -4.01 12.03
N ASP A 30 -14.97 -4.80 13.06
CA ASP A 30 -14.74 -6.25 12.98
C ASP A 30 -15.48 -6.87 11.79
N VAL A 31 -14.84 -7.84 11.14
CA VAL A 31 -15.45 -8.57 10.02
C VAL A 31 -16.67 -9.35 10.53
N PRO A 32 -17.84 -9.23 9.88
CA PRO A 32 -19.04 -9.92 10.35
C PRO A 32 -18.83 -11.43 10.48
N GLN A 33 -19.25 -12.00 11.62
CA GLN A 33 -19.06 -13.42 11.91
C GLN A 33 -19.65 -14.32 10.82
N GLU A 34 -20.78 -13.93 10.23
CA GLU A 34 -21.39 -14.64 9.10
C GLU A 34 -20.44 -14.75 7.89
N THR A 35 -19.72 -13.68 7.57
CA THR A 35 -18.71 -13.70 6.49
C THR A 35 -17.56 -14.65 6.83
N LEU A 36 -17.16 -14.69 8.10
CA LEU A 36 -16.09 -15.57 8.58
C LEU A 36 -16.50 -17.06 8.51
N ASP A 37 -17.73 -17.36 8.90
CA ASP A 37 -18.27 -18.72 8.99
C ASP A 37 -18.70 -19.29 7.65
N LEU A 38 -19.00 -18.43 6.67
CA LEU A 38 -19.46 -18.83 5.34
C LEU A 38 -18.36 -18.67 4.28
N GLU A 39 -18.12 -17.45 3.79
CA GLU A 39 -17.22 -17.23 2.65
C GLU A 39 -15.75 -17.50 2.98
N VAL A 40 -15.28 -17.04 4.14
CA VAL A 40 -13.88 -17.27 4.55
C VAL A 40 -13.63 -18.74 4.89
N ALA A 41 -14.57 -19.40 5.58
CA ALA A 41 -14.49 -20.83 5.85
C ALA A 41 -14.46 -21.66 4.54
N ALA A 42 -15.28 -21.30 3.56
CA ALA A 42 -15.27 -21.94 2.25
C ALA A 42 -13.93 -21.74 1.51
N LEU A 43 -13.36 -20.53 1.58
CA LEU A 43 -12.06 -20.22 1.00
C LEU A 43 -10.93 -21.04 1.65
N ARG A 44 -10.89 -21.12 2.99
CA ARG A 44 -9.94 -21.99 3.71
C ARG A 44 -10.08 -23.45 3.31
N LYS A 45 -11.30 -23.98 3.33
CA LYS A 45 -11.57 -25.37 2.93
C LYS A 45 -11.13 -25.66 1.50
N ARG A 46 -11.28 -24.69 0.59
CA ARG A 46 -10.80 -24.80 -0.79
C ARG A 46 -9.27 -24.89 -0.85
N LEU A 47 -8.54 -24.11 -0.06
CA LEU A 47 -7.08 -24.21 0.05
C LEU A 47 -6.66 -25.58 0.57
N GLU A 48 -7.26 -26.03 1.68
CA GLU A 48 -6.98 -27.33 2.30
C GLU A 48 -7.25 -28.52 1.39
N SER A 49 -8.21 -28.39 0.47
CA SER A 49 -8.56 -29.45 -0.48
C SER A 49 -7.55 -29.64 -1.61
N LYS A 50 -6.59 -28.72 -1.80
CA LYS A 50 -5.62 -28.80 -2.89
C LYS A 50 -4.62 -29.95 -2.61
N PRO A 51 -4.33 -30.81 -3.60
CA PRO A 51 -3.42 -31.95 -3.39
C PRO A 51 -2.01 -31.58 -2.94
N THR A 52 -1.55 -30.37 -3.27
CA THR A 52 -0.21 -29.85 -2.96
C THR A 52 -0.19 -28.95 -1.72
N PHE A 53 -1.30 -28.83 -1.00
CA PHE A 53 -1.39 -27.93 0.14
C PHE A 53 -0.56 -28.45 1.33
N ASP A 54 0.37 -27.62 1.79
CA ASP A 54 1.12 -27.82 3.03
C ASP A 54 1.00 -26.56 3.89
N PRO A 55 0.27 -26.60 5.03
CA PRO A 55 0.12 -25.44 5.91
C PRO A 55 1.42 -25.02 6.59
N ASN A 56 2.49 -25.83 6.50
CA ASN A 56 3.80 -25.57 7.08
C ASN A 56 4.87 -25.23 6.03
N LEU A 57 4.48 -25.06 4.75
CA LEU A 57 5.39 -24.76 3.66
C LEU A 57 6.28 -23.56 4.02
N LYS A 58 7.59 -23.71 3.79
CA LYS A 58 8.57 -22.65 4.05
C LYS A 58 8.89 -21.90 2.77
N PHE A 59 9.01 -20.59 2.87
CA PHE A 59 9.38 -19.76 1.74
C PHE A 59 10.78 -20.11 1.22
N ASP A 60 10.84 -20.52 -0.04
CA ASP A 60 12.05 -20.69 -0.85
C ASP A 60 11.97 -19.74 -2.06
N PRO A 61 12.80 -18.69 -2.13
CA PRO A 61 12.72 -17.71 -3.21
C PRO A 61 12.98 -18.33 -4.59
N ALA A 62 13.78 -19.40 -4.69
CA ALA A 62 14.08 -20.05 -5.96
C ALA A 62 12.90 -20.85 -6.53
N LYS A 63 11.93 -21.23 -5.68
CA LYS A 63 10.72 -21.96 -6.09
C LYS A 63 9.51 -21.06 -6.21
N HIS A 64 9.41 -20.09 -5.30
CA HIS A 64 8.21 -19.29 -5.14
C HIS A 64 8.20 -18.02 -5.97
N PHE A 65 9.36 -17.51 -6.39
CA PHE A 65 9.40 -16.52 -7.47
C PHE A 65 9.44 -17.23 -8.83
N VAL A 66 8.42 -16.97 -9.65
CA VAL A 66 8.36 -17.42 -11.04
C VAL A 66 8.75 -16.33 -12.02
N PHE A 67 9.11 -15.14 -11.50
CA PHE A 67 9.58 -14.02 -12.30
C PHE A 67 10.84 -14.42 -13.08
N LYS A 68 10.91 -13.96 -14.33
CA LYS A 68 12.07 -14.19 -15.20
C LYS A 68 12.57 -12.87 -15.78
N PRO A 69 13.90 -12.68 -15.94
CA PRO A 69 14.46 -11.41 -16.40
C PRO A 69 13.91 -10.90 -17.75
N GLU A 70 13.42 -11.76 -18.64
CA GLU A 70 12.76 -11.35 -19.88
C GLU A 70 11.51 -10.49 -19.65
N TYR A 71 10.85 -10.64 -18.49
CA TYR A 71 9.66 -9.86 -18.16
C TYR A 71 9.94 -8.37 -18.02
N TYR A 72 11.17 -7.95 -17.68
CA TYR A 72 11.53 -6.53 -17.74
C TYR A 72 11.35 -5.90 -19.13
N LYS A 73 11.48 -6.71 -20.19
CA LYS A 73 11.36 -6.24 -21.58
C LYS A 73 9.95 -6.39 -22.12
N THR A 74 9.20 -7.39 -21.65
CA THR A 74 7.86 -7.69 -22.16
C THR A 74 6.74 -7.04 -21.37
N THR A 75 7.00 -6.68 -20.11
CA THR A 75 6.03 -5.98 -19.27
C THR A 75 5.95 -4.52 -19.68
N GLN A 76 4.79 -4.14 -20.20
CA GLN A 76 4.47 -2.74 -20.49
C GLN A 76 4.52 -1.92 -19.20
N GLN A 77 5.04 -0.69 -19.32
CA GLN A 77 5.12 0.26 -18.23
C GLN A 77 4.55 1.59 -18.71
N PHE A 78 4.02 2.35 -17.76
CA PHE A 78 3.74 3.77 -17.92
C PHE A 78 4.83 4.57 -17.23
N THR A 79 5.30 5.63 -17.87
CA THR A 79 5.96 6.77 -17.22
C THR A 79 4.92 7.78 -16.71
N LEU A 80 5.35 8.75 -15.91
CA LEU A 80 4.47 9.87 -15.54
C LEU A 80 4.06 10.66 -16.78
N ASP A 81 4.96 10.78 -17.74
CA ASP A 81 4.72 11.42 -19.02
C ASP A 81 3.67 10.69 -19.87
N ASP A 82 3.68 9.35 -19.91
CA ASP A 82 2.67 8.55 -20.61
C ASP A 82 1.25 8.79 -20.03
N LEU A 83 1.17 9.10 -18.74
CA LEU A 83 -0.08 9.42 -18.03
C LEU A 83 -0.42 10.92 -18.05
N ASN A 84 0.35 11.74 -18.77
CA ASN A 84 0.21 13.19 -18.82
C ASN A 84 0.35 13.89 -17.45
N ILE A 85 1.03 13.27 -16.48
CA ILE A 85 1.20 13.82 -15.12
C ILE A 85 2.46 14.68 -15.08
N LYS A 86 2.29 16.01 -15.06
CA LYS A 86 3.39 16.99 -15.05
C LYS A 86 3.64 17.63 -13.68
N LYS A 87 2.68 17.52 -12.77
CA LYS A 87 2.74 18.03 -11.40
C LYS A 87 2.32 16.92 -10.45
N THR A 88 2.92 16.89 -9.27
CA THR A 88 2.68 15.86 -8.25
C THR A 88 2.70 16.48 -6.86
N ARG A 89 1.97 15.88 -5.91
CA ARG A 89 1.88 16.38 -4.53
C ARG A 89 3.19 16.25 -3.74
N VAL A 90 4.04 15.32 -4.16
CA VAL A 90 5.38 15.08 -3.62
C VAL A 90 6.34 14.88 -4.78
N LYS A 91 7.62 15.16 -4.54
CA LYS A 91 8.66 14.88 -5.52
C LYS A 91 8.65 13.39 -5.90
N PRO A 92 8.52 13.05 -7.20
CA PRO A 92 8.64 11.67 -7.64
C PRO A 92 10.03 11.13 -7.35
N VAL A 93 10.10 9.86 -6.99
CA VAL A 93 11.36 9.14 -6.83
C VAL A 93 12.01 8.90 -8.19
N THR A 94 11.19 8.64 -9.20
CA THR A 94 11.61 8.34 -10.59
C THR A 94 10.51 8.75 -11.57
N ASP A 95 10.80 8.70 -12.86
CA ASP A 95 9.79 8.87 -13.94
C ASP A 95 8.90 7.62 -14.14
N PHE A 96 9.22 6.48 -13.53
CA PHE A 96 8.35 5.30 -13.56
C PHE A 96 7.02 5.59 -12.88
N ALA A 97 5.89 5.35 -13.54
CA ALA A 97 4.57 5.47 -12.94
C ALA A 97 4.03 4.10 -12.51
N ALA A 98 3.89 3.17 -13.46
CA ALA A 98 3.29 1.87 -13.21
C ALA A 98 3.82 0.78 -14.15
N ALA A 99 3.89 -0.46 -13.66
CA ALA A 99 4.09 -1.66 -14.47
C ALA A 99 2.77 -2.42 -14.62
N PHE A 100 2.45 -2.85 -15.84
CA PHE A 100 1.33 -3.75 -16.10
C PHE A 100 1.56 -5.08 -15.39
N PRO A 101 0.52 -5.91 -15.17
CA PRO A 101 0.70 -7.13 -14.41
C PRO A 101 1.77 -8.02 -15.05
N PHE A 102 2.66 -8.54 -14.21
CA PHE A 102 3.71 -9.47 -14.61
C PHE A 102 3.71 -10.71 -13.72
N PRO A 103 4.08 -11.89 -14.22
CA PRO A 103 4.19 -13.10 -13.40
C PRO A 103 5.23 -12.89 -12.29
N LEU A 104 4.84 -13.07 -11.03
CA LEU A 104 5.74 -12.88 -9.90
C LEU A 104 5.89 -14.13 -9.05
N ILE A 105 4.77 -14.69 -8.56
CA ILE A 105 4.81 -15.79 -7.59
C ILE A 105 4.12 -17.06 -8.08
N SER A 106 4.55 -18.20 -7.55
CA SER A 106 3.94 -19.50 -7.84
C SER A 106 2.56 -19.65 -7.17
N GLN A 107 1.78 -20.62 -7.61
CA GLN A 107 0.49 -20.92 -6.98
C GLN A 107 0.63 -21.38 -5.52
N GLU A 108 1.70 -22.11 -5.17
CA GLU A 108 1.99 -22.50 -3.78
C GLU A 108 2.22 -21.27 -2.90
N ALA A 109 2.91 -20.25 -3.42
CA ALA A 109 3.11 -19.01 -2.71
C ALA A 109 1.81 -18.22 -2.54
N VAL A 110 0.97 -18.15 -3.58
CA VAL A 110 -0.38 -17.57 -3.48
C VAL A 110 -1.19 -18.24 -2.37
N ASP A 111 -1.15 -19.57 -2.33
CA ASP A 111 -1.92 -20.38 -1.37
C ASP A 111 -1.43 -20.13 0.06
N MET A 112 -0.13 -19.98 0.27
CA MET A 112 0.44 -19.66 1.57
C MET A 112 0.11 -18.23 2.03
N LEU A 113 0.17 -17.23 1.14
CA LEU A 113 -0.24 -15.86 1.48
C LEU A 113 -1.71 -15.80 1.92
N LEU A 114 -2.60 -16.52 1.21
CA LEU A 114 -4.00 -16.65 1.62
C LEU A 114 -4.16 -17.44 2.92
N TRP A 115 -3.48 -18.58 3.03
CA TRP A 115 -3.60 -19.46 4.19
C TRP A 115 -3.22 -18.75 5.48
N GLU A 116 -2.05 -18.10 5.53
CA GLU A 116 -1.59 -17.42 6.73
C GLU A 116 -2.51 -16.25 7.11
N ALA A 117 -2.97 -15.47 6.14
CA ALA A 117 -3.84 -14.32 6.38
C ALA A 117 -5.25 -14.72 6.86
N LEU A 118 -5.77 -15.87 6.43
CA LEU A 118 -7.13 -16.32 6.73
C LEU A 118 -7.24 -17.18 8.00
N GLN A 119 -6.17 -17.30 8.79
CA GLN A 119 -6.24 -18.01 10.07
C GLN A 119 -7.19 -17.30 11.05
N PRO A 120 -7.99 -18.03 11.85
CA PRO A 120 -8.97 -17.43 12.76
C PRO A 120 -8.40 -16.37 13.70
N GLU A 121 -7.21 -16.61 14.25
CA GLU A 121 -6.52 -15.64 15.10
C GLU A 121 -6.04 -14.42 14.33
N VAL A 122 -5.64 -14.58 13.07
CA VAL A 122 -5.22 -13.45 12.23
C VAL A 122 -6.43 -12.59 11.88
N LEU A 123 -7.54 -13.21 11.51
CA LEU A 123 -8.78 -12.51 11.19
C LEU A 123 -9.33 -11.73 12.40
N ARG A 124 -9.37 -12.37 13.57
CA ARG A 124 -9.81 -11.72 14.81
C ARG A 124 -8.94 -10.51 15.15
N ASP A 125 -7.62 -10.69 15.12
CA ASP A 125 -6.71 -9.68 15.65
C ASP A 125 -6.42 -8.56 14.63
N TYR A 126 -6.41 -8.86 13.32
CA TYR A 126 -5.88 -7.98 12.27
C TYR A 126 -6.84 -7.66 11.11
N ALA A 127 -8.00 -8.31 11.00
CA ALA A 127 -8.94 -8.05 9.91
C ALA A 127 -10.03 -7.07 10.29
N ARG A 128 -10.25 -6.04 9.45
CA ARG A 128 -11.28 -5.02 9.66
C ARG A 128 -11.99 -4.66 8.35
N VAL A 129 -13.28 -4.37 8.41
CA VAL A 129 -14.06 -3.77 7.33
C VAL A 129 -13.47 -2.39 7.01
N PRO A 130 -13.24 -2.06 5.73
CA PRO A 130 -12.67 -0.77 5.38
C PRO A 130 -13.71 0.34 5.50
N ASN A 131 -13.25 1.51 5.95
CA ASN A 131 -14.00 2.76 5.96
C ASN A 131 -13.65 3.66 4.75
N LEU A 132 -12.60 3.34 4.01
CA LEU A 132 -12.13 4.06 2.84
C LEU A 132 -12.49 3.33 1.54
N SER A 133 -13.73 2.87 1.42
CA SER A 133 -14.17 2.03 0.31
C SER A 133 -15.53 2.48 -0.20
N LYS A 134 -15.70 2.49 -1.52
CA LYS A 134 -17.00 2.82 -2.13
C LYS A 134 -17.80 1.55 -2.34
N GLY A 135 -19.01 1.50 -1.79
CA GLY A 135 -19.87 0.31 -1.91
C GLY A 135 -19.31 -0.92 -1.19
N ALA A 136 -18.62 -0.70 -0.05
CA ALA A 136 -18.22 -1.77 0.83
C ALA A 136 -19.44 -2.41 1.50
N ASN A 137 -19.43 -3.72 1.62
CA ASN A 137 -20.42 -4.50 2.33
C ASN A 137 -19.72 -5.55 3.22
N ARG A 138 -20.47 -6.49 3.81
CA ARG A 138 -19.93 -7.52 4.71
C ARG A 138 -18.84 -8.41 4.09
N LEU A 139 -18.71 -8.43 2.76
CA LEU A 139 -17.76 -9.24 1.99
C LEU A 139 -16.44 -8.49 1.72
N ASP A 140 -16.36 -7.22 2.11
CA ASP A 140 -15.18 -6.39 1.95
C ASP A 140 -14.47 -6.21 3.29
N PHE A 141 -13.18 -6.57 3.34
CA PHE A 141 -12.34 -6.37 4.52
C PHE A 141 -10.88 -6.25 4.15
N HIS A 142 -10.08 -5.65 5.03
CA HIS A 142 -8.63 -5.61 4.91
C HIS A 142 -7.97 -6.35 6.07
N ILE A 143 -6.78 -6.88 5.83
CA ILE A 143 -5.96 -7.56 6.84
C ILE A 143 -4.56 -6.96 6.79
N GLY A 144 -3.95 -6.53 7.90
CA GLY A 144 -2.58 -5.98 7.85
C GLY A 144 -1.87 -6.02 9.20
N GLY A 145 -0.54 -5.88 9.20
CA GLY A 145 0.27 -5.92 10.43
C GLY A 145 0.51 -7.32 11.03
N HIS A 146 -0.01 -8.37 10.40
CA HIS A 146 0.10 -9.75 10.90
C HIS A 146 1.42 -10.44 10.48
N CYS A 147 2.08 -9.97 9.41
CA CYS A 147 3.16 -10.68 8.73
C CYS A 147 4.29 -11.12 9.67
N SER A 148 4.93 -10.15 10.34
CA SER A 148 6.09 -10.37 11.20
C SER A 148 5.85 -11.31 12.39
N LYS A 149 4.58 -11.51 12.79
CA LYS A 149 4.21 -12.27 14.00
C LYS A 149 3.49 -13.58 13.72
N LYS A 150 2.70 -13.63 12.65
CA LYS A 150 1.72 -14.70 12.40
C LYS A 150 1.83 -15.33 11.01
N ALA A 151 2.58 -14.71 10.09
CA ALA A 151 2.66 -15.18 8.70
C ALA A 151 4.14 -15.26 8.25
N PRO A 152 4.91 -16.25 8.76
CA PRO A 152 6.34 -16.37 8.46
C PRO A 152 6.65 -16.51 6.97
N PHE A 153 5.81 -17.19 6.18
CA PHE A 153 6.00 -17.28 4.72
C PHE A 153 5.83 -15.91 4.07
N SER A 154 4.72 -15.22 4.39
CA SER A 154 4.42 -13.88 3.89
C SER A 154 5.50 -12.88 4.26
N ASN A 155 5.92 -12.89 5.52
CA ASN A 155 7.01 -12.03 6.00
C ASN A 155 8.31 -12.29 5.23
N ALA A 156 8.70 -13.56 5.06
CA ALA A 156 9.92 -13.91 4.34
C ALA A 156 9.86 -13.49 2.86
N LEU A 157 8.71 -13.61 2.21
CA LEU A 157 8.50 -13.20 0.82
C LEU A 157 8.66 -11.69 0.66
N PHE A 158 7.92 -10.89 1.45
CA PHE A 158 7.89 -9.43 1.33
C PHE A 158 9.19 -8.75 1.79
N THR A 159 9.95 -9.40 2.67
CA THR A 159 11.24 -8.89 3.15
C THR A 159 12.44 -9.50 2.43
N SER A 160 12.22 -10.32 1.39
CA SER A 160 13.29 -10.98 0.66
C SER A 160 14.10 -10.00 -0.21
N PRO A 161 15.44 -10.14 -0.25
CA PRO A 161 16.26 -9.34 -1.15
C PRO A 161 15.99 -9.67 -2.63
N GLU A 162 15.49 -10.87 -2.93
CA GLU A 162 15.09 -11.26 -4.29
C GLU A 162 13.90 -10.44 -4.78
N LEU A 163 12.89 -10.21 -3.93
CA LEU A 163 11.76 -9.36 -4.29
C LEU A 163 12.23 -7.93 -4.57
N CYS A 164 13.02 -7.34 -3.67
CA CYS A 164 13.59 -6.01 -3.87
C CYS A 164 14.31 -5.92 -5.22
N LYS A 165 15.24 -6.84 -5.52
CA LYS A 165 15.94 -6.87 -6.82
C LYS A 165 15.00 -6.94 -8.03
N ILE A 166 13.89 -7.70 -7.93
CA ILE A 166 12.90 -7.74 -9.00
C ILE A 166 12.31 -6.35 -9.23
N LEU A 167 11.86 -5.69 -8.17
CA LEU A 167 11.23 -4.38 -8.24
C LEU A 167 12.20 -3.26 -8.66
N GLU A 168 13.46 -3.32 -8.20
CA GLU A 168 14.54 -2.40 -8.59
C GLU A 168 14.77 -2.41 -10.12
N GLY A 169 14.56 -3.54 -10.79
CA GLY A 169 14.69 -3.61 -12.25
C GLY A 169 13.60 -2.84 -13.01
N PHE A 170 12.42 -2.62 -12.40
CA PHE A 170 11.37 -1.77 -12.95
C PHE A 170 11.59 -0.30 -12.61
N THR A 171 11.81 0.00 -11.33
CA THR A 171 11.94 1.38 -10.84
C THR A 171 13.30 2.00 -11.15
N ARG A 172 14.31 1.17 -11.49
CA ARG A 172 15.72 1.57 -11.71
C ARG A 172 16.35 2.26 -10.51
N THR A 173 15.80 2.01 -9.33
CA THR A 173 16.21 2.63 -8.08
C THR A 173 16.23 1.57 -6.99
N LYS A 174 17.19 1.67 -6.07
CA LYS A 174 17.28 0.73 -4.95
C LYS A 174 16.11 0.89 -4.00
N ILE A 175 15.47 -0.21 -3.62
CA ILE A 175 14.29 -0.17 -2.75
C ILE A 175 14.33 -1.21 -1.64
N GLU A 176 13.70 -0.88 -0.52
CA GLU A 176 13.55 -1.75 0.65
C GLU A 176 12.09 -1.73 1.12
N PRO A 177 11.59 -2.82 1.73
CA PRO A 177 10.25 -2.83 2.32
C PRO A 177 10.19 -1.80 3.44
N VAL A 178 9.00 -1.24 3.66
CA VAL A 178 8.73 -0.37 4.81
C VAL A 178 8.48 -1.20 6.07
N TYR A 179 7.64 -0.72 6.98
CA TYR A 179 7.29 -1.40 8.23
C TYR A 179 6.13 -2.41 8.07
N ASN A 180 6.00 -3.33 9.03
CA ASN A 180 5.13 -4.51 8.96
C ASN A 180 3.64 -4.25 8.75
N ALA A 181 3.11 -3.09 9.17
CA ALA A 181 1.73 -2.74 8.87
C ALA A 181 1.48 -2.54 7.36
N GLU A 182 2.51 -2.27 6.58
CA GLU A 182 2.42 -1.83 5.19
C GLU A 182 2.96 -2.85 4.18
N TYR A 183 3.43 -4.01 4.62
CA TYR A 183 3.77 -5.11 3.71
C TYR A 183 2.97 -6.38 3.98
N GLY A 184 2.62 -7.08 2.90
CA GLY A 184 1.82 -8.30 2.93
C GLY A 184 0.41 -8.11 3.48
N HIS A 185 -0.11 -6.87 3.46
CA HIS A 185 -1.50 -6.63 3.84
C HIS A 185 -2.44 -7.08 2.70
N LEU A 186 -3.65 -7.50 3.03
CA LEU A 186 -4.63 -7.97 2.05
C LEU A 186 -5.78 -6.98 1.92
N ASN A 187 -6.21 -6.76 0.68
CA ASN A 187 -7.50 -6.15 0.36
C ASN A 187 -8.41 -7.26 -0.17
N VAL A 188 -9.51 -7.52 0.52
CA VAL A 188 -10.42 -8.63 0.25
C VAL A 188 -11.78 -8.10 -0.20
N SER A 189 -12.26 -8.58 -1.35
CA SER A 189 -13.67 -8.54 -1.77
C SER A 189 -14.06 -9.96 -2.17
N LEU A 190 -15.00 -10.57 -1.46
CA LEU A 190 -15.45 -11.93 -1.74
C LEU A 190 -16.69 -11.94 -2.63
N ALA A 191 -16.79 -12.96 -3.47
CA ALA A 191 -18.04 -13.37 -4.08
C ALA A 191 -18.97 -13.87 -2.97
N SER A 192 -20.23 -13.46 -3.03
CA SER A 192 -21.25 -13.96 -2.13
C SER A 192 -21.57 -15.42 -2.43
N LEU A 193 -21.66 -16.23 -1.37
CA LEU A 193 -22.25 -17.57 -1.41
C LEU A 193 -23.75 -17.57 -1.09
N LYS A 194 -24.29 -16.41 -0.69
CA LYS A 194 -25.70 -16.20 -0.41
C LYS A 194 -26.46 -15.76 -1.66
N PRO A 195 -27.52 -16.46 -2.07
CA PRO A 195 -28.33 -16.08 -3.23
C PRO A 195 -28.84 -14.64 -3.19
N GLU A 196 -29.26 -14.16 -2.01
CA GLU A 196 -29.80 -12.80 -1.84
C GLU A 196 -28.77 -11.70 -2.14
N ASP A 197 -27.53 -11.90 -1.70
CA ASP A 197 -26.40 -11.00 -1.94
C ASP A 197 -25.84 -11.17 -3.37
N ALA A 198 -25.94 -12.37 -3.94
CA ALA A 198 -25.50 -12.67 -5.31
C ALA A 198 -26.44 -12.09 -6.36
N ALA A 199 -27.73 -11.97 -6.05
CA ALA A 199 -28.77 -11.43 -6.94
C ALA A 199 -28.46 -10.00 -7.44
N GLN A 200 -27.73 -9.18 -6.66
CA GLN A 200 -27.33 -7.84 -7.10
C GLN A 200 -26.35 -7.81 -8.27
N PHE A 201 -25.72 -8.96 -8.58
CA PHE A 201 -24.79 -9.14 -9.70
C PHE A 201 -25.42 -9.92 -10.87
N GLU A 202 -26.68 -10.31 -10.76
CA GLU A 202 -27.43 -10.94 -11.85
C GLU A 202 -27.71 -9.91 -12.94
N ALA A 203 -26.85 -9.92 -13.95
CA ALA A 203 -26.98 -9.12 -15.14
C ALA A 203 -26.43 -9.91 -16.33
N SER A 204 -26.95 -9.64 -17.53
CA SER A 204 -26.35 -10.20 -18.74
C SER A 204 -24.91 -9.70 -18.90
N ARG A 205 -24.07 -10.46 -19.59
CA ARG A 205 -22.69 -10.05 -19.87
C ARG A 205 -22.61 -8.69 -20.58
N GLU A 206 -23.56 -8.39 -21.45
CA GLU A 206 -23.64 -7.09 -22.14
C GLU A 206 -23.90 -5.94 -21.16
N GLU A 207 -24.80 -6.12 -20.20
CA GLU A 207 -25.08 -5.13 -19.16
C GLU A 207 -23.89 -4.93 -18.23
N GLN A 208 -23.20 -6.01 -17.85
CA GLN A 208 -21.98 -5.95 -17.05
C GLN A 208 -20.87 -5.16 -17.76
N LEU A 209 -20.69 -5.37 -19.08
CA LEU A 209 -19.72 -4.60 -19.86
C LEU A 209 -20.10 -3.10 -19.92
N LYS A 210 -21.38 -2.78 -20.08
CA LYS A 210 -21.87 -1.38 -20.02
C LYS A 210 -21.61 -0.75 -18.65
N MET A 211 -21.83 -1.49 -17.56
CA MET A 211 -21.53 -1.03 -16.20
C MET A 211 -20.04 -0.77 -16.01
N TYR A 212 -19.18 -1.69 -16.48
CA TYR A 212 -17.73 -1.55 -16.44
C TYR A 212 -17.24 -0.32 -17.21
N GLU A 213 -17.75 -0.10 -18.43
CA GLU A 213 -17.43 1.09 -19.22
C GLU A 213 -17.92 2.38 -18.56
N ALA A 214 -19.11 2.37 -17.97
CA ALA A 214 -19.66 3.51 -17.23
C ALA A 214 -18.81 3.86 -16.01
N GLN A 215 -18.42 2.86 -15.21
CA GLN A 215 -17.49 3.05 -14.09
C GLN A 215 -16.15 3.61 -14.55
N THR A 216 -15.66 3.19 -15.72
CA THR A 216 -14.42 3.70 -16.29
C THR A 216 -14.51 5.20 -16.64
N LYS A 217 -15.68 5.65 -17.09
CA LYS A 217 -15.96 7.06 -17.43
C LYS A 217 -16.30 7.94 -16.21
N ALA A 218 -16.87 7.38 -15.14
CA ALA A 218 -17.32 8.13 -13.96
C ALA A 218 -16.19 8.72 -13.09
N GLY A 219 -14.94 8.30 -13.33
CA GLY A 219 -13.78 8.75 -12.54
C GLY A 219 -13.68 8.07 -11.17
N GLY A 220 -12.48 8.06 -10.58
CA GLY A 220 -12.12 7.11 -9.51
C GLY A 220 -12.94 7.18 -8.21
N ASN A 221 -13.57 8.31 -7.86
CA ASN A 221 -14.31 8.49 -6.60
C ASN A 221 -15.68 7.78 -6.58
N GLU A 222 -16.26 7.54 -7.74
CA GLU A 222 -17.60 6.94 -7.87
C GLU A 222 -17.55 5.43 -8.08
N VAL A 223 -16.35 4.89 -8.34
CA VAL A 223 -16.15 3.48 -8.67
C VAL A 223 -16.19 2.62 -7.39
N PRO A 224 -17.06 1.59 -7.34
CA PRO A 224 -17.03 0.60 -6.28
C PRO A 224 -15.62 0.01 -6.10
N SER A 225 -15.15 -0.04 -4.87
CA SER A 225 -13.73 -0.25 -4.60
C SER A 225 -13.48 -0.94 -3.27
N THR A 226 -12.46 -1.81 -3.25
CA THR A 226 -11.90 -2.38 -2.02
C THR A 226 -11.10 -1.35 -1.25
N LEU A 227 -10.49 -0.39 -1.94
CA LEU A 227 -9.88 0.82 -1.38
C LEU A 227 -10.12 1.95 -2.39
N GLY A 228 -10.78 3.01 -1.92
CA GLY A 228 -11.23 4.15 -2.71
C GLY A 228 -10.10 4.97 -3.31
N LEU A 229 -10.42 6.05 -4.01
CA LEU A 229 -9.40 6.91 -4.62
C LEU A 229 -8.48 7.51 -3.56
N HIS A 230 -7.18 7.29 -3.72
CA HIS A 230 -6.18 7.77 -2.77
C HIS A 230 -4.79 7.93 -3.41
N TYR A 231 -3.88 8.49 -2.63
CA TYR A 231 -2.44 8.29 -2.79
C TYR A 231 -1.95 7.38 -1.67
N ASP A 232 -0.93 6.58 -1.96
CA ASP A 232 -0.27 5.81 -0.92
C ASP A 232 0.58 6.71 -0.02
N SER A 233 0.84 6.15 1.16
CA SER A 233 1.83 6.63 2.11
C SER A 233 3.24 6.07 1.84
N SER A 234 3.34 5.03 1.01
CA SER A 234 4.60 4.40 0.60
C SER A 234 4.98 4.75 -0.84
N ALA A 235 6.28 4.98 -1.09
CA ALA A 235 6.76 5.47 -2.39
C ALA A 235 6.34 4.56 -3.56
N PHE A 236 6.45 3.24 -3.36
CA PHE A 236 5.99 2.24 -4.30
C PHE A 236 5.02 1.27 -3.62
N ALA A 237 4.02 0.80 -4.36
CA ALA A 237 3.12 -0.25 -3.95
C ALA A 237 3.15 -1.40 -4.96
N LEU A 238 3.50 -2.59 -4.47
CA LEU A 238 3.38 -3.84 -5.21
C LEU A 238 2.02 -4.47 -4.88
N VAL A 239 1.20 -4.73 -5.89
CA VAL A 239 -0.12 -5.36 -5.75
C VAL A 239 -0.07 -6.72 -6.41
N ILE A 240 -0.15 -7.80 -5.61
CA ILE A 240 -0.16 -9.19 -6.06
C ILE A 240 -1.59 -9.72 -6.01
N MET A 241 -2.11 -10.24 -7.12
CA MET A 241 -3.44 -10.86 -7.14
C MET A 241 -3.35 -12.28 -6.56
N LEU A 242 -4.12 -12.56 -5.51
CA LEU A 242 -4.14 -13.86 -4.82
C LEU A 242 -5.37 -14.70 -5.19
N ASP A 243 -6.50 -14.06 -5.44
CA ASP A 243 -7.73 -14.74 -5.86
C ASP A 243 -8.55 -13.81 -6.74
N PHE A 244 -8.96 -14.31 -7.89
CA PHE A 244 -9.70 -13.56 -8.89
C PHE A 244 -10.61 -14.50 -9.66
N GLY A 245 -11.88 -14.13 -9.83
CA GLY A 245 -12.84 -14.98 -10.55
C GLY A 245 -12.53 -15.05 -12.06
N ASP A 246 -12.57 -16.24 -12.65
CA ASP A 246 -12.29 -16.43 -14.09
C ASP A 246 -13.25 -15.65 -15.01
N SER A 247 -14.48 -15.43 -14.55
CA SER A 247 -15.50 -14.63 -15.25
C SER A 247 -15.57 -13.19 -14.77
N ALA A 248 -14.60 -12.74 -13.98
CA ALA A 248 -14.62 -11.40 -13.42
C ALA A 248 -14.48 -10.35 -14.53
N ILE A 249 -15.31 -9.32 -14.46
CA ILE A 249 -15.22 -8.12 -15.29
C ILE A 249 -14.94 -6.97 -14.35
N GLY A 250 -13.85 -6.23 -14.56
CA GLY A 250 -13.39 -5.22 -13.62
C GLY A 250 -12.40 -5.78 -12.59
N GLY A 251 -12.18 -5.04 -11.49
CA GLY A 251 -11.22 -5.44 -10.46
C GLY A 251 -9.77 -5.03 -10.75
N GLU A 252 -9.51 -4.32 -11.84
CA GLU A 252 -8.21 -3.72 -12.11
C GLU A 252 -7.90 -2.58 -11.13
N THR A 253 -6.61 -2.26 -10.98
CA THR A 253 -6.21 -0.97 -10.41
C THR A 253 -6.52 0.12 -11.43
N GLY A 254 -7.35 1.09 -11.03
CA GLY A 254 -7.60 2.31 -11.81
C GLY A 254 -6.61 3.40 -11.41
N ILE A 255 -5.94 4.01 -12.37
CA ILE A 255 -5.03 5.15 -12.19
C ILE A 255 -5.69 6.38 -12.80
N ILE A 256 -5.66 7.50 -12.08
CA ILE A 256 -6.10 8.78 -12.62
C ILE A 256 -4.92 9.48 -13.30
N THR A 257 -5.10 9.84 -14.55
CA THR A 257 -4.14 10.53 -15.40
C THR A 257 -4.15 12.04 -15.17
N GLY A 258 -3.19 12.76 -15.76
CA GLY A 258 -3.07 14.21 -15.66
C GLY A 258 -4.26 14.98 -16.23
N ASP A 259 -4.96 14.42 -17.22
CA ASP A 259 -6.21 14.92 -17.80
C ASP A 259 -7.47 14.45 -17.05
N ASN A 260 -7.31 13.97 -15.81
CA ASN A 260 -8.36 13.47 -14.91
C ASN A 260 -9.21 12.32 -15.49
N GLN A 261 -8.67 11.54 -16.42
CA GLN A 261 -9.30 10.32 -16.90
C GLN A 261 -8.85 9.13 -16.05
N MET A 262 -9.66 8.08 -15.98
CA MET A 262 -9.24 6.82 -15.37
C MET A 262 -8.74 5.85 -16.44
N VAL A 263 -7.51 5.39 -16.29
CA VAL A 263 -6.96 4.25 -17.03
C VAL A 263 -6.86 3.04 -16.12
N ARG A 264 -7.16 1.86 -16.62
CA ARG A 264 -7.08 0.61 -15.85
C ARG A 264 -5.80 -0.15 -16.22
N VAL A 265 -5.10 -0.64 -15.23
CA VAL A 265 -3.97 -1.56 -15.41
C VAL A 265 -4.55 -2.95 -15.74
N PRO A 266 -4.48 -3.42 -17.00
CA PRO A 266 -5.31 -4.52 -17.50
C PRO A 266 -4.84 -5.88 -17.02
N ASP A 267 -5.65 -6.93 -17.25
CA ASP A 267 -5.29 -8.35 -17.10
C ASP A 267 -4.80 -8.79 -15.70
N PRO A 268 -5.54 -8.51 -14.61
CA PRO A 268 -5.23 -9.08 -13.31
C PRO A 268 -5.34 -10.61 -13.37
N LYS A 269 -4.27 -11.31 -12.96
CA LYS A 269 -4.19 -12.78 -12.93
C LYS A 269 -3.61 -13.24 -11.61
N VAL A 270 -4.11 -14.36 -11.08
CA VAL A 270 -3.60 -14.93 -9.83
C VAL A 270 -2.10 -15.22 -9.94
N GLY A 271 -1.33 -14.80 -8.93
CA GLY A 271 0.13 -14.89 -8.87
C GLY A 271 0.89 -13.81 -9.65
N TRP A 272 0.17 -12.94 -10.36
CA TRP A 272 0.76 -11.80 -11.07
C TRP A 272 0.73 -10.55 -10.20
N ALA A 273 1.66 -9.64 -10.47
CA ALA A 273 1.82 -8.42 -9.71
C ALA A 273 1.86 -7.18 -10.60
N THR A 274 1.28 -6.09 -10.10
CA THR A 274 1.40 -4.72 -10.63
C THR A 274 2.24 -3.91 -9.66
N LEU A 275 3.12 -3.06 -10.16
CA LEU A 275 3.91 -2.12 -9.34
C LEU A 275 3.53 -0.69 -9.71
N ILE A 276 3.29 0.17 -8.74
CA ILE A 276 2.96 1.60 -8.96
C ILE A 276 3.80 2.51 -8.08
N GLN A 277 4.01 3.76 -8.50
CA GLN A 277 4.57 4.82 -7.66
C GLN A 277 3.45 5.47 -6.83
N GLY A 278 3.08 4.82 -5.73
CA GLY A 278 1.83 5.09 -4.99
C GLY A 278 1.69 6.50 -4.41
N MET A 279 2.79 7.14 -4.02
CA MET A 279 2.73 8.49 -3.45
C MET A 279 2.41 9.59 -4.46
N VAL A 280 2.69 9.37 -5.75
CA VAL A 280 2.49 10.34 -6.83
C VAL A 280 1.31 10.01 -7.72
N LEU A 281 0.81 8.77 -7.68
CA LEU A 281 -0.35 8.35 -8.45
C LEU A 281 -1.62 8.31 -7.61
N ARG A 282 -2.62 9.11 -8.00
CA ARG A 282 -4.01 8.92 -7.62
C ARG A 282 -4.51 7.62 -8.23
N HIS A 283 -4.93 6.70 -7.39
CA HIS A 283 -5.40 5.39 -7.87
C HIS A 283 -6.47 4.80 -6.97
N VAL A 284 -7.18 3.80 -7.50
CA VAL A 284 -8.33 3.15 -6.86
C VAL A 284 -8.26 1.64 -7.09
N ALA A 285 -8.52 0.86 -6.04
CA ALA A 285 -8.57 -0.60 -6.11
C ALA A 285 -10.02 -1.04 -6.40
N THR A 286 -10.39 -1.05 -7.69
CA THR A 286 -11.78 -1.25 -8.13
C THR A 286 -12.29 -2.66 -7.79
N LYS A 287 -13.61 -2.81 -7.68
CA LYS A 287 -14.28 -4.11 -7.53
C LYS A 287 -14.77 -4.64 -8.89
N PRO A 288 -14.85 -5.96 -9.08
CA PRO A 288 -15.56 -6.52 -10.22
C PRO A 288 -17.03 -6.09 -10.22
N VAL A 289 -17.62 -5.96 -11.42
CA VAL A 289 -19.08 -5.77 -11.58
C VAL A 289 -19.85 -7.10 -11.53
N THR A 290 -19.12 -8.20 -11.40
CA THR A 290 -19.64 -9.57 -11.29
C THR A 290 -19.54 -10.07 -9.84
N ASN A 291 -20.30 -11.12 -9.50
CA ASN A 291 -20.14 -11.83 -8.24
C ASN A 291 -18.83 -12.64 -8.26
N SER A 292 -17.71 -12.00 -7.96
CA SER A 292 -16.38 -12.60 -8.11
C SER A 292 -15.44 -12.16 -6.99
N ASN A 293 -14.58 -13.08 -6.56
CA ASN A 293 -13.50 -12.76 -5.63
C ASN A 293 -12.55 -11.76 -6.29
N ARG A 294 -12.02 -10.86 -5.48
CA ARG A 294 -10.84 -10.06 -5.74
C ARG A 294 -10.07 -9.93 -4.43
N ILE A 295 -9.03 -10.74 -4.28
CA ILE A 295 -8.14 -10.71 -3.13
C ILE A 295 -6.76 -10.33 -3.63
N THR A 296 -6.22 -9.22 -3.12
CA THR A 296 -4.85 -8.78 -3.44
C THR A 296 -4.03 -8.69 -2.18
N SER A 297 -2.78 -9.16 -2.22
CA SER A 297 -1.76 -8.84 -1.21
C SER A 297 -0.92 -7.66 -1.70
N VAL A 298 -0.63 -6.72 -0.81
CA VAL A 298 0.00 -5.45 -1.14
C VAL A 298 1.23 -5.25 -0.28
N GLY A 299 2.31 -4.78 -0.91
CA GLY A 299 3.58 -4.45 -0.27
C GLY A 299 4.00 -3.01 -0.55
N GLY A 300 4.20 -2.22 0.51
CA GLY A 300 4.81 -0.90 0.45
C GLY A 300 6.34 -0.97 0.43
N PHE A 301 6.96 -0.14 -0.41
CA PHE A 301 8.42 -0.02 -0.52
C PHE A 301 8.83 1.44 -0.60
N CYS A 302 10.05 1.71 -0.14
CA CYS A 302 10.68 3.02 -0.26
C CYS A 302 12.10 2.92 -0.80
N LEU A 303 12.74 4.07 -1.00
CA LEU A 303 14.17 4.14 -1.31
C LEU A 303 14.99 3.40 -0.26
N ALA A 304 15.93 2.58 -0.71
CA ALA A 304 16.88 1.89 0.15
C ALA A 304 18.21 2.63 0.29
N GLY A 305 18.89 2.34 1.38
CA GLY A 305 20.24 2.79 1.65
C GLY A 305 20.31 4.08 2.46
N PRO A 306 21.46 4.33 3.11
CA PRO A 306 21.62 5.49 3.97
C PRO A 306 21.92 6.79 3.20
N GLU A 307 22.08 6.74 1.89
CA GLU A 307 22.44 7.89 1.05
C GLU A 307 21.30 8.93 0.99
N HIS A 308 20.07 8.45 1.10
CA HIS A 308 18.85 9.24 1.02
C HIS A 308 17.91 8.88 2.17
N LEU A 309 17.20 9.87 2.67
CA LEU A 309 16.09 9.65 3.59
C LEU A 309 14.83 9.29 2.79
N ASP A 310 14.02 8.37 3.32
CA ASP A 310 12.75 8.02 2.68
C ASP A 310 11.72 9.16 2.76
N ASN A 311 10.74 9.11 1.86
CA ASN A 311 9.66 10.10 1.78
C ASN A 311 8.30 9.57 2.31
N ASN A 312 8.27 8.43 3.02
CA ASN A 312 7.00 7.85 3.46
C ASN A 312 6.23 8.81 4.40
N LEU A 313 4.90 8.69 4.36
CA LEU A 313 3.95 9.50 5.14
C LEU A 313 2.99 8.61 5.95
N LEU A 314 2.17 9.20 6.81
CA LEU A 314 1.15 8.49 7.59
C LEU A 314 -0.27 8.67 7.03
N THR A 315 -0.43 9.67 6.15
CA THR A 315 -1.70 10.23 5.69
C THR A 315 -2.78 9.20 5.34
N SER A 316 -2.47 8.13 4.63
CA SER A 316 -3.47 7.14 4.18
C SER A 316 -3.47 5.81 4.95
N THR A 317 -2.59 5.63 5.93
CA THR A 317 -2.36 4.32 6.56
C THR A 317 -2.47 4.33 8.08
N LYS A 318 -2.51 5.51 8.70
CA LYS A 318 -2.59 5.63 10.16
C LYS A 318 -3.89 5.03 10.75
N PRO A 319 -3.89 4.60 12.02
CA PRO A 319 -5.03 3.93 12.68
C PRO A 319 -6.37 4.65 12.62
N SER A 320 -6.39 6.00 12.64
CA SER A 320 -7.65 6.75 12.51
C SER A 320 -8.22 6.77 11.10
N VAL A 321 -7.39 6.51 10.10
CA VAL A 321 -7.73 6.55 8.68
C VAL A 321 -8.05 5.15 8.18
N LEU A 322 -7.22 4.16 8.54
CA LEU A 322 -7.33 2.80 8.02
C LEU A 322 -7.52 1.78 9.16
N PRO A 323 -8.74 1.22 9.34
CA PRO A 323 -9.09 0.41 10.52
C PRO A 323 -8.16 -0.77 10.81
N ARG A 324 -7.59 -1.41 9.78
CA ARG A 324 -6.66 -2.54 9.92
C ARG A 324 -5.31 -2.17 10.59
N ALA A 325 -4.98 -0.89 10.71
CA ALA A 325 -3.74 -0.44 11.36
C ALA A 325 -3.91 -0.43 12.89
N LEU A 326 -3.38 -1.45 13.56
CA LEU A 326 -3.46 -1.56 15.02
C LEU A 326 -2.54 -0.54 15.69
N TYR A 327 -3.12 0.39 16.44
CA TYR A 327 -2.43 1.57 16.98
C TYR A 327 -1.05 1.31 17.60
N ASN A 328 -0.95 0.41 18.57
CA ASN A 328 0.31 0.16 19.29
C ASN A 328 1.37 -0.54 18.43
N GLU A 329 0.95 -1.39 17.49
CA GLU A 329 1.88 -2.11 16.61
C GLU A 329 2.36 -1.17 15.51
N PHE A 330 1.40 -0.49 14.87
CA PHE A 330 1.66 0.50 13.84
C PHE A 330 2.65 1.57 14.28
N TYR A 331 2.41 2.22 15.42
CA TYR A 331 3.29 3.31 15.88
C TYR A 331 4.63 2.85 16.43
N ARG A 332 4.70 1.63 16.97
CA ARG A 332 5.99 1.01 17.31
C ARG A 332 6.83 0.85 16.05
N ASP A 333 6.26 0.18 15.04
CA ASP A 333 6.99 -0.17 13.82
C ASP A 333 7.35 1.09 13.00
N TRP A 334 6.44 2.07 12.93
CA TRP A 334 6.71 3.37 12.30
C TRP A 334 7.86 4.11 12.99
N CYS A 335 7.82 4.25 14.32
CA CYS A 335 8.88 4.94 15.06
C CYS A 335 10.22 4.23 14.89
N GLU A 336 10.26 2.90 14.98
CA GLU A 336 11.47 2.12 14.75
C GLU A 336 12.01 2.34 13.34
N PHE A 337 11.16 2.22 12.31
CA PHE A 337 11.52 2.45 10.91
C PHE A 337 12.13 3.84 10.69
N ARG A 338 11.45 4.91 11.13
CA ARG A 338 11.91 6.29 10.94
C ARG A 338 13.21 6.58 11.69
N LEU A 339 13.32 6.12 12.93
CA LEU A 339 14.54 6.36 13.73
C LEU A 339 15.74 5.58 13.19
N ASN A 340 15.54 4.34 12.73
CA ASN A 340 16.61 3.54 12.12
C ASN A 340 17.10 4.17 10.80
N ASN A 341 16.19 4.68 9.97
CA ASN A 341 16.55 5.36 8.72
C ASN A 341 17.36 6.64 9.00
N LEU A 342 16.90 7.47 9.94
CA LEU A 342 17.63 8.67 10.33
C LEU A 342 19.01 8.34 10.94
N GLN A 343 19.09 7.31 11.79
CA GLN A 343 20.35 6.85 12.38
C GLN A 343 21.35 6.40 11.30
N ARG A 344 20.91 5.56 10.35
CA ARG A 344 21.72 5.10 9.22
C ARG A 344 22.21 6.28 8.37
N HIS A 345 21.33 7.23 8.06
CA HIS A 345 21.66 8.42 7.27
C HIS A 345 22.69 9.32 7.96
N ILE A 346 22.52 9.59 9.26
CA ILE A 346 23.49 10.35 10.08
C ILE A 346 24.85 9.65 10.06
N GLY A 347 24.87 8.33 10.27
CA GLY A 347 26.10 7.53 10.25
C GLY A 347 26.84 7.64 8.92
N TYR A 348 26.12 7.45 7.81
CA TYR A 348 26.66 7.59 6.46
C TYR A 348 27.18 9.00 6.19
N TYR A 349 26.39 10.04 6.48
CA TYR A 349 26.79 11.41 6.23
C TYR A 349 28.03 11.80 7.04
N LYS A 350 28.10 11.38 8.32
CA LYS A 350 29.30 11.56 9.14
C LYS A 350 30.52 10.92 8.51
N GLU A 351 30.41 9.67 8.03
CA GLU A 351 31.51 8.97 7.38
C GLU A 351 31.98 9.70 6.12
N GLN A 352 31.06 10.16 5.27
CA GLN A 352 31.41 10.94 4.07
C GLN A 352 32.10 12.25 4.43
N LEU A 353 31.58 12.99 5.42
CA LEU A 353 32.18 14.24 5.87
C LEU A 353 33.62 14.05 6.38
N MET A 354 33.88 12.98 7.15
CA MET A 354 35.24 12.69 7.63
C MET A 354 36.18 12.31 6.48
N LYS A 355 35.72 11.49 5.51
CA LYS A 355 36.51 11.17 4.31
C LYS A 355 36.90 12.41 3.51
N GLU A 356 35.99 13.38 3.39
CA GLU A 356 36.29 14.65 2.72
C GLU A 356 37.38 15.44 3.44
N PHE A 357 37.31 15.53 4.77
CA PHE A 357 38.37 16.16 5.57
C PHE A 357 39.71 15.44 5.44
N ASP A 358 39.72 14.11 5.52
CA ASP A 358 40.93 13.30 5.40
C ASP A 358 41.58 13.44 4.01
N SER A 359 40.77 13.74 2.97
CA SER A 359 41.25 14.05 1.62
C SER A 359 41.75 15.49 1.43
N GLY A 360 41.72 16.31 2.48
CA GLY A 360 42.18 17.70 2.47
C GLY A 360 41.15 18.72 1.97
N LYS A 361 39.87 18.34 1.79
CA LYS A 361 38.82 19.30 1.46
C LYS A 361 38.52 20.20 2.67
N THR A 362 38.25 21.48 2.39
CA THR A 362 37.81 22.44 3.40
C THR A 362 36.35 22.22 3.78
N PHE A 363 35.99 22.55 5.02
CA PHE A 363 34.60 22.45 5.49
C PHE A 363 33.66 23.39 4.76
N ASP A 364 32.58 22.85 4.19
CA ASP A 364 31.47 23.63 3.63
C ASP A 364 30.34 23.76 4.69
N GLN A 365 30.33 24.91 5.37
CA GLN A 365 29.33 25.22 6.38
C GLN A 365 27.90 25.27 5.81
N LEU A 366 27.73 25.71 4.56
CA LEU A 366 26.41 25.83 3.93
C LEU A 366 25.87 24.44 3.58
N ALA A 367 26.71 23.55 3.04
CA ALA A 367 26.32 22.17 2.77
C ALA A 367 25.95 21.41 4.05
N PHE A 368 26.73 21.59 5.13
CA PHE A 368 26.42 20.98 6.42
C PHE A 368 25.09 21.48 6.99
N ALA A 369 24.85 22.80 6.98
CA ALA A 369 23.59 23.37 7.46
C ALA A 369 22.38 22.85 6.67
N LYS A 370 22.48 22.75 5.34
CA LYS A 370 21.42 22.18 4.48
C LYS A 370 21.11 20.73 4.83
N LYS A 371 22.15 19.92 5.10
CA LYS A 371 21.96 18.52 5.49
C LYS A 371 21.30 18.40 6.87
N CYS A 372 21.65 19.25 7.83
CA CYS A 372 20.95 19.33 9.13
C CYS A 372 19.47 19.66 8.95
N GLN A 373 19.13 20.63 8.10
CA GLN A 373 17.74 21.00 7.83
C GLN A 373 16.95 19.85 7.16
N GLU A 374 17.57 19.07 6.28
CA GLU A 374 16.97 17.87 5.70
C GLU A 374 16.60 16.85 6.80
N MET A 375 17.54 16.58 7.71
CA MET A 375 17.33 15.68 8.86
C MET A 375 16.26 16.19 9.82
N GLU A 376 16.21 17.50 10.09
CA GLU A 376 15.16 18.14 10.89
C GLU A 376 13.78 17.99 10.23
N ARG A 377 13.68 18.24 8.92
CA ARG A 377 12.42 18.05 8.16
C ARG A 377 11.96 16.59 8.22
N TYR A 378 12.86 15.65 8.04
CA TYR A 378 12.56 14.22 8.12
C TYR A 378 12.06 13.80 9.52
N LEU A 379 12.74 14.28 10.57
CA LEU A 379 12.32 14.01 11.95
C LEU A 379 10.95 14.63 12.23
N ARG A 380 10.70 15.87 11.77
CA ARG A 380 9.38 16.50 11.85
C ARG A 380 8.29 15.68 11.17
N LYS A 381 8.56 15.21 9.94
CA LYS A 381 7.65 14.35 9.17
C LYS A 381 7.38 12.99 9.80
N SER A 382 8.18 12.60 10.79
CA SER A 382 7.97 11.37 11.53
C SER A 382 6.86 11.46 12.57
N TRP A 383 6.38 12.67 12.92
CA TRP A 383 5.36 12.85 13.97
C TRP A 383 4.28 13.87 13.62
N ASP A 384 4.48 14.74 12.63
CA ASP A 384 3.54 15.83 12.32
C ASP A 384 2.18 15.36 11.78
N GLU A 385 2.07 14.11 11.33
CA GLU A 385 0.82 13.48 10.88
C GLU A 385 0.18 12.52 11.89
N MET A 386 0.82 12.29 13.05
CA MET A 386 0.25 11.45 14.13
C MET A 386 -1.05 12.05 14.65
N GLU A 387 -2.02 11.23 15.06
CA GLU A 387 -3.36 11.74 15.44
C GLU A 387 -3.32 12.72 16.61
N ALA A 388 -2.39 12.53 17.55
CA ALA A 388 -2.21 13.45 18.68
C ALA A 388 -1.74 14.85 18.25
N VAL A 389 -1.34 15.04 17.00
CA VAL A 389 -0.80 16.29 16.46
C VAL A 389 -1.67 16.83 15.33
N TYR A 390 -2.05 15.96 14.39
CA TYR A 390 -2.81 16.33 13.21
C TYR A 390 -3.77 15.21 12.81
N ASN A 391 -5.07 15.44 13.05
CA ASN A 391 -6.13 14.49 12.72
C ASN A 391 -7.26 15.18 11.93
N PRO A 392 -6.98 15.72 10.74
CA PRO A 392 -8.00 16.33 9.90
C PRO A 392 -8.97 15.27 9.38
N PRO A 393 -10.14 15.69 8.85
CA PRO A 393 -10.97 14.80 8.04
C PRO A 393 -10.17 14.21 6.87
N TYR A 394 -10.38 12.92 6.63
CA TYR A 394 -9.86 12.21 5.46
C TYR A 394 -10.95 12.09 4.38
N PRO A 395 -10.64 12.17 3.07
CA PRO A 395 -9.30 12.38 2.51
C PRO A 395 -8.87 13.86 2.54
N PRO A 396 -7.56 14.16 2.55
CA PRO A 396 -7.08 15.51 2.34
C PRO A 396 -7.57 16.07 0.99
N ALA A 397 -7.86 17.38 0.92
CA ALA A 397 -8.41 18.00 -0.30
C ALA A 397 -7.58 17.69 -1.56
N GLN A 398 -6.24 17.64 -1.43
CA GLN A 398 -5.30 17.31 -2.51
C GLN A 398 -5.52 15.94 -3.17
N PHE A 399 -6.24 15.01 -2.52
CA PHE A 399 -6.56 13.69 -3.09
C PHE A 399 -7.62 13.79 -4.19
N ASN A 400 -8.41 14.88 -4.19
CA ASN A 400 -9.42 15.17 -5.19
C ASN A 400 -9.01 16.30 -6.14
N THR A 401 -7.89 16.97 -5.88
CA THR A 401 -7.37 18.04 -6.73
C THR A 401 -6.78 17.48 -8.03
N PRO A 402 -7.19 17.99 -9.21
CA PRO A 402 -6.51 17.75 -10.48
C PRO A 402 -5.00 17.97 -10.40
N TYR A 403 -4.21 17.18 -11.12
CA TYR A 403 -2.75 17.33 -11.08
C TYR A 403 -2.29 18.73 -11.51
N GLU A 404 -2.91 19.31 -12.54
CA GLU A 404 -2.57 20.66 -13.03
C GLU A 404 -2.78 21.78 -12.01
N GLU A 405 -3.72 21.56 -11.08
CA GLU A 405 -4.06 22.48 -9.98
C GLU A 405 -3.22 22.24 -8.71
N LEU A 406 -2.43 21.16 -8.66
CA LEU A 406 -1.52 20.96 -7.55
C LEU A 406 -0.47 22.08 -7.52
N PRO A 407 -0.04 22.51 -6.32
CA PRO A 407 1.13 23.37 -6.22
C PRO A 407 2.35 22.64 -6.78
N ASP A 408 3.35 23.40 -7.22
CA ASP A 408 4.67 22.82 -7.47
C ASP A 408 5.19 22.24 -6.15
N TYR A 409 5.78 21.06 -6.18
CA TYR A 409 6.32 20.46 -4.97
C TYR A 409 7.48 21.34 -4.44
N GLU A 410 7.48 21.61 -3.13
CA GLU A 410 8.58 22.34 -2.50
C GLU A 410 9.86 21.48 -2.51
N GLU A 411 11.01 22.07 -2.88
CA GLU A 411 12.32 21.39 -2.94
C GLU A 411 12.93 21.07 -1.56
#